data_AF-A0A414KUQ6-F1
#
_entry.id   AF-A0A414KUQ6-F1
#
_cell.length_a   1.000
_cell.length_b   1.000
_cell.length_c   1.000
_cell.angle_alpha   90.00
_cell.angle_beta   90.00
_cell.angle_gamma   90.00
#
_symmetry.space_group_name_H-M   'P 1'
#
loop_
_entity.id
_entity.type
_entity.pdbx_description
1 polymer ?
#
loop_
_entity_poly.entity_id
_entity_poly.type
_entity_poly.pdbx_seq_one_letter_code
_entity_poly.pdbx_strand_id
1 'polypeptide(L)'
;MKKIYMNQFLLAGTLTGCLLLASCDQEQEFTTGMPEQQLINSIELEVTSKLPLAVGMDTTIVYKVAPENAANKEVLWVSSNEKVAAVSQNGTITALAEGEAVITVKPIIGFGVTDVTEKTIAVNVIPEIIEVTDILLTNKDDEGNLLTSLYPGDEQKLTYTMLPENHTYSYLTWGSSDEAVATVTEDGIVTAVAPGNVVIYAYTHDGSGYRGEFPFVVNEIVNAEDIVIEDLPALHMYQTAKLNCTFVPEIAVVNSVDWESSDENVVTVKNGKVTAVGFGEATVTGTCRATGNKASTTVEVATGWWVWDAACSFEGWGMGTKGTSFEVTEDRMVVTTAPQSSGALRADLTLDTKNTKVIMDLVNYPVIALHTNLPDISKQGYTLDLVASNGTKGESKLSKGEALSDGTKLLLYDVKSLNKFAEGEVTFTTFQIKIADMQPAELPSGQYEVYWIRTFASKEEAVRFAKDQIAAEK
;
A
#
# COMPACT_ATOMS: atom_id res chain seq x y z
N MET A 1 89.80 36.51 29.36
CA MET A 1 89.64 36.67 30.82
C MET A 1 88.70 37.85 31.05
N LYS A 2 87.57 37.58 31.73
CA LYS A 2 86.83 38.49 32.63
C LYS A 2 86.50 39.94 32.19
N LYS A 3 85.19 40.23 32.34
CA LYS A 3 84.61 41.38 33.08
C LYS A 3 84.57 42.72 32.30
N ILE A 4 83.60 43.65 32.42
CA ILE A 4 82.44 43.88 33.32
C ILE A 4 81.74 45.21 32.91
N TYR A 5 80.41 45.29 33.13
CA TYR A 5 79.55 46.46 33.50
C TYR A 5 79.39 47.62 32.48
N MET A 6 78.35 48.48 32.47
CA MET A 6 76.96 48.61 33.00
C MET A 6 76.59 50.10 32.78
N ASN A 7 75.51 50.49 32.06
CA ASN A 7 74.56 51.58 32.42
C ASN A 7 73.50 51.93 31.34
N GLN A 8 72.41 52.56 31.79
CA GLN A 8 71.08 52.80 31.19
C GLN A 8 70.95 54.03 30.24
N PHE A 9 69.96 54.04 29.31
CA PHE A 9 68.87 55.06 29.18
C PHE A 9 67.90 54.79 27.98
N LEU A 10 66.72 55.43 28.07
CA LEU A 10 65.43 55.37 27.32
C LEU A 10 65.39 55.48 25.76
N LEU A 11 64.20 55.09 25.24
CA LEU A 11 63.40 55.63 24.10
C LEU A 11 63.25 54.80 22.80
N ALA A 12 62.05 54.92 22.22
CA ALA A 12 61.39 54.10 21.21
C ALA A 12 62.08 53.94 19.84
N GLY A 13 61.83 52.81 19.17
CA GLY A 13 62.17 52.59 17.76
C GLY A 13 62.04 51.14 17.32
N THR A 14 61.18 50.90 16.33
CA THR A 14 60.90 49.62 15.64
C THR A 14 62.11 49.02 14.93
N LEU A 15 62.39 47.71 15.08
CA LEU A 15 62.81 46.85 13.95
C LEU A 15 62.89 45.36 14.35
N THR A 16 62.26 44.53 13.52
CA THR A 16 62.45 43.12 13.21
C THR A 16 63.49 42.33 14.03
N GLY A 17 62.99 41.45 14.91
CA GLY A 17 63.77 40.43 15.61
C GLY A 17 63.30 39.03 15.22
N CYS A 18 64.10 38.37 14.39
CA CYS A 18 64.01 36.94 14.11
C CYS A 18 64.55 36.12 15.30
N LEU A 19 63.92 34.97 15.50
CA LEU A 19 64.45 33.70 16.03
C LEU A 19 64.59 33.49 17.55
N LEU A 20 63.85 32.44 17.95
CA LEU A 20 64.04 31.48 19.05
C LEU A 20 63.55 31.88 20.44
N LEU A 21 62.26 31.64 20.67
CA LEU A 21 61.78 31.22 21.98
C LEU A 21 60.92 29.97 21.83
N ALA A 22 61.18 29.03 22.72
CA ALA A 22 60.63 27.69 22.81
C ALA A 22 59.11 27.66 22.59
N SER A 23 58.66 26.75 21.72
CA SER A 23 57.30 26.21 21.77
C SER A 23 57.11 25.64 23.19
N CYS A 24 56.37 26.37 24.01
CA CYS A 24 55.44 25.73 24.93
C CYS A 24 54.13 25.62 24.17
N ASP A 25 54.08 24.65 23.25
CA ASP A 25 52.84 23.99 22.88
C ASP A 25 52.25 23.41 24.16
N GLN A 26 51.40 24.19 24.84
CA GLN A 26 50.24 23.56 25.44
C GLN A 26 49.30 23.24 24.29
N GLU A 27 49.63 22.18 23.56
CA GLU A 27 48.61 21.39 22.88
C GLU A 27 47.55 21.10 23.94
N GLN A 28 46.37 21.70 23.77
CA GLN A 28 45.19 21.15 24.40
C GLN A 28 45.06 19.74 23.82
N GLU A 29 45.49 18.73 24.58
CA GLU A 29 45.14 17.35 24.28
C GLU A 29 43.61 17.30 24.27
N PHE A 30 43.02 17.27 23.09
CA PHE A 30 41.63 16.88 22.95
C PHE A 30 41.52 15.49 23.56
N THR A 31 40.69 15.34 24.58
CA THR A 31 40.44 14.03 25.17
C THR A 31 39.75 13.18 24.10
N THR A 32 40.52 12.33 23.41
CA THR A 32 40.05 11.43 22.35
C THR A 32 39.27 10.21 22.90
N GLY A 33 38.91 10.25 24.19
CA GLY A 33 38.30 9.15 24.93
C GLY A 33 36.93 9.44 25.54
N MET A 34 36.24 10.52 25.14
CA MET A 34 34.81 10.64 25.53
C MET A 34 34.02 9.58 24.75
N PRO A 35 33.25 8.72 25.45
CA PRO A 35 32.38 7.78 24.75
C PRO A 35 31.39 8.57 23.89
N GLU A 36 31.24 8.16 22.63
CA GLU A 36 30.26 8.75 21.72
C GLU A 36 28.86 8.58 22.33
N GLN A 37 28.25 9.68 22.74
CA GLN A 37 26.88 9.66 23.24
C GLN A 37 25.91 9.65 22.08
N GLN A 38 25.12 8.58 21.97
CA GLN A 38 24.03 8.54 21.01
C GLN A 38 22.88 9.42 21.49
N LEU A 39 22.37 10.27 20.60
CA LEU A 39 21.22 11.14 20.83
C LEU A 39 20.00 10.59 20.08
N ILE A 40 18.80 11.03 20.46
CA ILE A 40 17.58 10.70 19.73
C ILE A 40 17.74 11.15 18.26
N ASN A 41 17.58 10.21 17.34
CA ASN A 41 17.61 10.43 15.89
C ASN A 41 16.25 10.22 15.22
N SER A 42 15.29 9.64 15.93
CA SER A 42 13.91 9.52 15.47
C SER A 42 12.93 9.44 16.64
N ILE A 43 11.74 10.00 16.43
CA ILE A 43 10.57 9.83 17.27
C ILE A 43 9.47 9.20 16.42
N GLU A 44 8.84 8.17 16.93
CA GLU A 44 7.68 7.51 16.31
C GLU A 44 6.48 7.65 17.24
N LEU A 45 5.33 8.03 16.67
CA LEU A 45 4.09 8.19 17.39
C LEU A 45 3.13 7.08 16.99
N GLU A 46 2.51 6.42 17.97
CA GLU A 46 1.47 5.43 17.75
C GLU A 46 0.09 6.11 17.81
N VAL A 47 -0.17 7.03 16.87
CA VAL A 47 -1.42 7.80 16.75
C VAL A 47 -1.66 8.24 15.31
N THR A 48 -2.91 8.44 14.94
CA THR A 48 -3.28 9.05 13.66
C THR A 48 -2.82 10.51 13.59
N SER A 49 -2.51 10.98 12.37
CA SER A 49 -2.06 12.36 12.14
C SER A 49 -3.09 13.43 12.53
N LYS A 50 -4.36 13.04 12.55
CA LYS A 50 -5.49 13.81 13.08
C LYS A 50 -6.11 13.07 14.25
N LEU A 51 -6.29 13.77 15.36
CA LEU A 51 -6.85 13.25 16.61
C LEU A 51 -8.09 14.07 16.98
N PRO A 52 -9.30 13.58 16.70
CA PRO A 52 -10.51 14.17 17.27
C PRO A 52 -10.56 13.86 18.77
N LEU A 53 -10.92 14.84 19.60
CA LEU A 53 -11.07 14.67 21.05
C LEU A 53 -12.25 15.52 21.54
N ALA A 54 -13.20 14.94 22.28
CA ALA A 54 -14.30 15.73 22.80
C ALA A 54 -13.85 16.66 23.94
N VAL A 55 -14.50 17.82 24.06
CA VAL A 55 -14.24 18.77 25.15
C VAL A 55 -14.31 18.07 26.51
N GLY A 56 -13.27 18.25 27.32
CA GLY A 56 -13.16 17.66 28.66
C GLY A 56 -12.53 16.27 28.70
N MET A 57 -12.30 15.62 27.56
CA MET A 57 -11.55 14.37 27.51
C MET A 57 -10.04 14.61 27.49
N ASP A 58 -9.30 13.58 27.88
CA ASP A 58 -7.86 13.52 27.71
C ASP A 58 -7.44 12.20 27.07
N THR A 59 -6.23 12.18 26.51
CA THR A 59 -5.59 10.98 25.99
C THR A 59 -4.07 11.11 26.08
N THR A 60 -3.37 10.00 26.27
CA THR A 60 -1.90 9.99 26.36
C THR A 60 -1.30 9.35 25.13
N ILE A 61 -0.42 10.07 24.45
CA ILE A 61 0.21 9.59 23.23
C ILE A 61 1.30 8.58 23.59
N VAL A 62 1.22 7.38 23.01
CA VAL A 62 2.30 6.40 23.04
C VAL A 62 3.33 6.78 21.97
N TYR A 63 4.60 6.82 22.37
CA TYR A 63 5.70 7.16 21.47
C TYR A 63 6.95 6.33 21.75
N LYS A 64 7.75 6.13 20.72
CA LYS A 64 9.07 5.48 20.77
C LYS A 64 10.14 6.47 20.33
N VAL A 65 11.33 6.33 20.92
CA VAL A 65 12.51 7.09 20.52
C VAL A 65 13.62 6.12 20.12
N ALA A 66 14.31 6.42 19.02
CA ALA A 66 15.49 5.67 18.61
C ALA A 66 16.73 6.58 18.58
N PRO A 67 17.94 6.03 18.79
CA PRO A 67 18.20 4.63 19.14
C PRO A 67 17.81 4.33 20.59
N GLU A 68 17.51 3.07 20.90
CA GLU A 68 17.03 2.67 22.24
C GLU A 68 18.08 2.93 23.34
N ASN A 69 19.37 2.96 23.00
CA ASN A 69 20.46 3.28 23.91
C ASN A 69 20.87 4.77 23.88
N ALA A 70 19.98 5.67 23.41
CA ALA A 70 20.22 7.11 23.49
C ALA A 70 20.53 7.54 24.93
N ALA A 71 21.56 8.37 25.11
CA ALA A 71 22.04 8.82 26.41
C ALA A 71 21.01 9.69 27.16
N ASN A 72 20.18 10.42 26.42
CA ASN A 72 19.02 11.13 26.93
C ASN A 72 17.79 10.83 26.05
N LYS A 73 16.72 10.33 26.66
CA LYS A 73 15.46 9.96 25.99
C LYS A 73 14.32 10.97 26.21
N GLU A 74 14.61 12.09 26.89
CA GLU A 74 13.61 13.10 27.18
C GLU A 74 13.19 13.86 25.93
N VAL A 75 11.88 14.09 25.83
CA VAL A 75 11.25 14.84 24.76
C VAL A 75 10.48 16.02 25.35
N LEU A 76 10.29 17.06 24.54
CA LEU A 76 9.54 18.25 24.86
C LEU A 76 8.23 18.22 24.06
N TRP A 77 7.12 18.31 24.78
CA TRP A 77 5.78 18.47 24.20
C TRP A 77 5.34 19.94 24.27
N VAL A 78 4.73 20.43 23.18
CA VAL A 78 4.22 21.81 23.06
C VAL A 78 2.91 21.81 22.28
N SER A 79 1.90 22.55 22.75
CA SER A 79 0.71 22.87 21.95
C SER A 79 0.84 24.21 21.25
N SER A 80 0.37 24.30 20.00
CA SER A 80 0.19 25.58 19.30
C SER A 80 -0.92 26.44 19.91
N ASN A 81 -1.85 25.83 20.65
CA ASN A 81 -2.95 26.51 21.32
C ASN A 81 -3.41 25.76 22.57
N GLU A 82 -2.72 26.01 23.69
CA GLU A 82 -3.03 25.45 25.02
C GLU A 82 -4.43 25.83 25.56
N LYS A 83 -5.18 26.74 24.92
CA LYS A 83 -6.58 27.02 25.29
C LYS A 83 -7.58 26.08 24.61
N VAL A 84 -7.17 25.45 23.51
CA VAL A 84 -7.97 24.48 22.75
C VAL A 84 -7.59 23.08 23.20
N ALA A 85 -6.32 22.71 23.08
CA ALA A 85 -5.80 21.45 23.58
C ALA A 85 -4.49 21.70 24.33
N ALA A 86 -4.44 21.29 25.59
CA ALA A 86 -3.23 21.39 26.40
C ALA A 86 -2.44 20.07 26.35
N VAL A 87 -1.11 20.13 26.45
CA VAL A 87 -0.28 18.91 26.48
C VAL A 87 0.70 18.93 27.64
N SER A 88 0.75 17.83 28.39
CA SER A 88 1.71 17.62 29.46
C SER A 88 3.04 17.06 28.94
N GLN A 89 4.09 17.09 29.76
CA GLN A 89 5.41 16.58 29.36
C GLN A 89 5.51 15.05 29.30
N ASN A 90 4.51 14.33 29.83
CA ASN A 90 4.36 12.88 29.59
C ASN A 90 3.52 12.57 28.35
N GLY A 91 3.16 13.57 27.53
CA GLY A 91 2.40 13.39 26.29
C GLY A 91 0.89 13.23 26.49
N THR A 92 0.34 13.58 27.66
CA THR A 92 -1.11 13.60 27.88
C THR A 92 -1.69 14.88 27.32
N ILE A 93 -2.58 14.75 26.35
CA ILE A 93 -3.32 15.85 25.71
C ILE A 93 -4.69 15.96 26.37
N THR A 94 -5.06 17.16 26.82
CA THR A 94 -6.40 17.45 27.39
C THR A 94 -7.14 18.42 26.47
N ALA A 95 -8.33 18.05 26.03
CA ALA A 95 -9.23 18.90 25.25
C ALA A 95 -9.96 19.90 26.16
N LEU A 96 -9.84 21.19 25.87
CA LEU A 96 -10.35 22.27 26.72
C LEU A 96 -11.47 23.06 26.06
N ALA A 97 -11.36 23.35 24.76
CA ALA A 97 -12.35 24.11 24.02
C ALA A 97 -12.35 23.72 22.54
N GLU A 98 -13.52 23.77 21.90
CA GLU A 98 -13.68 23.47 20.48
C GLU A 98 -12.71 24.26 19.59
N GLY A 99 -12.13 23.59 18.60
CA GLY A 99 -11.18 24.17 17.65
C GLY A 99 -9.99 23.27 17.38
N GLU A 100 -9.02 23.80 16.64
CA GLU A 100 -7.83 23.05 16.26
C GLU A 100 -6.58 23.51 17.02
N ALA A 101 -5.75 22.55 17.40
CA ALA A 101 -4.43 22.76 17.96
C ALA A 101 -3.45 21.76 17.33
N VAL A 102 -2.18 22.14 17.22
CA VAL A 102 -1.11 21.25 16.76
C VAL A 102 -0.23 20.94 17.95
N ILE A 103 -0.13 19.67 18.30
CA ILE A 103 0.77 19.18 19.34
C ILE A 103 2.07 18.76 18.68
N THR A 104 3.18 19.31 19.15
CA THR A 104 4.53 19.03 18.66
C THR A 104 5.34 18.32 19.73
N VAL A 105 6.04 17.25 19.35
CA VAL A 105 7.06 16.59 20.17
C VAL A 105 8.42 16.64 19.48
N LYS A 106 9.47 16.91 20.26
CA LYS A 106 10.87 16.91 19.79
C LYS A 106 11.84 16.57 20.92
N PRO A 107 13.07 16.10 20.63
CA PRO A 107 14.09 15.89 21.66
C PRO A 107 14.43 17.18 22.39
N ILE A 108 14.69 17.10 23.70
CA ILE A 108 15.18 18.26 24.48
C ILE A 108 16.61 18.63 24.06
N ILE A 109 17.43 17.62 23.73
CA ILE A 109 18.83 17.75 23.35
C ILE A 109 19.04 17.03 22.02
N GLY A 110 19.69 17.68 21.05
CA GLY A 110 19.92 17.09 19.74
C GLY A 110 20.63 18.05 18.77
N PHE A 111 21.01 17.52 17.61
CA PHE A 111 21.67 18.29 16.54
C PHE A 111 20.70 19.14 15.69
N GLY A 112 19.47 19.35 16.17
CA GLY A 112 18.43 20.11 15.48
C GLY A 112 17.17 19.28 15.17
N VAL A 113 16.16 19.98 14.67
CA VAL A 113 14.87 19.41 14.25
C VAL A 113 14.96 18.94 12.80
N THR A 114 14.56 17.70 12.55
CA THR A 114 14.31 17.14 11.22
C THR A 114 12.92 16.49 11.22
N ASP A 115 12.37 16.17 10.05
CA ASP A 115 11.06 15.50 9.93
C ASP A 115 10.99 14.13 10.64
N VAL A 116 12.14 13.56 11.03
CA VAL A 116 12.21 12.30 11.77
C VAL A 116 12.33 12.50 13.28
N THR A 117 12.88 13.64 13.76
CA THR A 117 13.00 13.94 15.20
C THR A 117 11.90 14.86 15.72
N GLU A 118 11.26 15.66 14.88
CA GLU A 118 10.07 16.42 15.26
C GLU A 118 8.83 15.77 14.65
N LYS A 119 7.85 15.49 15.51
CA LYS A 119 6.56 14.94 15.10
C LYS A 119 5.44 15.85 15.55
N THR A 120 4.40 15.93 14.73
CA THR A 120 3.22 16.76 15.00
C THR A 120 1.95 15.94 14.89
N ILE A 121 0.97 16.30 15.72
CA ILE A 121 -0.39 15.74 15.73
C ILE A 121 -1.35 16.91 15.62
N ALA A 122 -2.26 16.87 14.64
CA ALA A 122 -3.36 17.82 14.57
C ALA A 122 -4.50 17.36 15.48
N VAL A 123 -4.76 18.09 16.57
CA VAL A 123 -5.85 17.82 17.50
C VAL A 123 -7.04 18.69 17.11
N ASN A 124 -8.17 18.04 16.81
CA ASN A 124 -9.44 18.71 16.56
C ASN A 124 -10.35 18.49 17.78
N VAL A 125 -10.56 19.52 18.58
CA VAL A 125 -11.44 19.46 19.73
C VAL A 125 -12.88 19.66 19.26
N ILE A 126 -13.70 18.66 19.51
CA ILE A 126 -15.11 18.59 19.08
C ILE A 126 -16.05 18.67 20.30
N PRO A 127 -17.32 19.04 20.13
CA PRO A 127 -18.25 19.15 21.25
C PRO A 127 -18.50 17.80 21.95
N GLU A 128 -18.67 16.73 21.18
CA GLU A 128 -18.92 15.37 21.67
C GLU A 128 -18.44 14.33 20.65
N ILE A 129 -18.21 13.10 21.11
CA ILE A 129 -17.93 11.95 20.25
C ILE A 129 -19.26 11.44 19.68
N ILE A 130 -19.26 11.15 18.38
CA ILE A 130 -20.29 10.33 17.75
C ILE A 130 -19.84 8.88 17.90
N GLU A 131 -20.42 8.21 18.89
CA GLU A 131 -20.15 6.81 19.22
C GLU A 131 -20.64 5.86 18.13
N VAL A 132 -19.89 4.77 17.94
CA VAL A 132 -20.33 3.61 17.20
C VAL A 132 -21.51 2.97 17.95
N THR A 133 -22.50 2.53 17.18
CA THR A 133 -23.72 1.86 17.64
C THR A 133 -23.84 0.44 17.08
N ASP A 134 -23.03 0.08 16.09
CA ASP A 134 -22.94 -1.29 15.58
C ASP A 134 -21.62 -1.53 14.85
N ILE A 135 -21.14 -2.77 14.90
CA ILE A 135 -19.97 -3.26 14.16
C ILE A 135 -20.39 -4.57 13.49
N LEU A 136 -20.69 -4.51 12.20
CA LEU A 136 -21.10 -5.68 11.43
C LEU A 136 -19.89 -6.33 10.79
N LEU A 137 -19.49 -7.50 11.29
CA LEU A 137 -18.43 -8.31 10.70
C LEU A 137 -19.02 -9.28 9.65
N THR A 138 -18.35 -9.42 8.51
CA THR A 138 -18.73 -10.37 7.46
C THR A 138 -17.53 -11.12 6.91
N ASN A 139 -17.75 -12.39 6.57
CA ASN A 139 -16.77 -13.23 5.86
C ASN A 139 -17.47 -13.93 4.71
N LYS A 140 -16.92 -13.83 3.50
CA LYS A 140 -17.50 -14.45 2.31
C LYS A 140 -16.45 -15.22 1.53
N ASP A 141 -16.87 -16.30 0.85
CA ASP A 141 -16.04 -16.99 -0.12
C ASP A 141 -15.88 -16.18 -1.42
N ASP A 142 -15.05 -16.68 -2.34
CA ASP A 142 -14.82 -16.05 -3.66
C ASP A 142 -16.11 -15.95 -4.49
N GLU A 143 -17.14 -16.74 -4.16
CA GLU A 143 -18.46 -16.75 -4.79
C GLU A 143 -19.48 -15.85 -4.08
N GLY A 144 -19.08 -15.14 -3.01
CA GLY A 144 -19.89 -14.19 -2.27
C GLY A 144 -20.82 -14.81 -1.21
N ASN A 145 -20.73 -16.11 -0.96
CA ASN A 145 -21.51 -16.80 0.06
C ASN A 145 -20.86 -16.65 1.44
N LEU A 146 -21.67 -16.63 2.50
CA LEU A 146 -21.17 -16.52 3.86
C LEU A 146 -20.28 -17.72 4.23
N LEU A 147 -19.06 -17.45 4.67
CA LEU A 147 -18.07 -18.47 5.03
C LEU A 147 -17.88 -18.53 6.55
N THR A 148 -18.51 -19.51 7.20
CA THR A 148 -18.50 -19.70 8.68
C THR A 148 -17.65 -20.88 9.13
N SER A 149 -17.03 -21.61 8.21
CA SER A 149 -16.27 -22.81 8.51
C SER A 149 -14.92 -22.79 7.81
N LEU A 150 -13.87 -23.15 8.55
CA LEU A 150 -12.48 -23.15 8.11
C LEU A 150 -11.84 -24.50 8.43
N TYR A 151 -10.69 -24.76 7.84
CA TYR A 151 -9.79 -25.84 8.23
C TYR A 151 -8.46 -25.25 8.73
N PRO A 152 -7.72 -25.96 9.60
CA PRO A 152 -6.38 -25.55 10.01
C PRO A 152 -5.50 -25.15 8.82
N GLY A 153 -4.84 -24.00 8.92
CA GLY A 153 -4.02 -23.40 7.86
C GLY A 153 -4.78 -22.50 6.88
N ASP A 154 -6.11 -22.40 6.97
CA ASP A 154 -6.86 -21.39 6.22
C ASP A 154 -6.60 -19.99 6.76
N GLU A 155 -6.56 -19.03 5.85
CA GLU A 155 -6.49 -17.60 6.13
C GLU A 155 -7.69 -16.90 5.48
N GLN A 156 -8.35 -16.01 6.21
CA GLN A 156 -9.49 -15.24 5.72
C GLN A 156 -9.42 -13.80 6.24
N LYS A 157 -9.61 -12.82 5.37
CA LYS A 157 -9.71 -11.42 5.76
C LYS A 157 -11.19 -11.07 6.02
N LEU A 158 -11.51 -10.73 7.27
CA LEU A 158 -12.85 -10.25 7.61
C LEU A 158 -13.06 -8.84 7.03
N THR A 159 -14.25 -8.60 6.51
CA THR A 159 -14.72 -7.26 6.17
C THR A 159 -15.67 -6.77 7.27
N TYR A 160 -15.78 -5.44 7.42
CA TYR A 160 -16.61 -4.87 8.46
C TYR A 160 -17.26 -3.56 8.02
N THR A 161 -18.36 -3.20 8.69
CA THR A 161 -19.00 -1.89 8.58
C THR A 161 -19.33 -1.37 9.97
N MET A 162 -19.05 -0.10 10.23
CA MET A 162 -19.39 0.58 11.49
C MET A 162 -20.53 1.57 11.28
N LEU A 163 -21.50 1.54 12.19
CA LEU A 163 -22.64 2.45 12.20
C LEU A 163 -22.62 3.35 13.43
N PRO A 164 -23.06 4.62 13.34
CA PRO A 164 -23.44 5.29 12.10
C PRO A 164 -22.21 5.58 11.24
N GLU A 165 -22.42 5.84 9.94
CA GLU A 165 -21.31 6.11 9.00
C GLU A 165 -20.47 7.33 9.42
N ASN A 166 -21.06 8.29 10.13
CA ASN A 166 -20.42 9.50 10.64
C ASN A 166 -19.86 9.36 12.07
N HIS A 167 -19.54 8.15 12.53
CA HIS A 167 -18.86 7.92 13.81
C HIS A 167 -17.50 8.65 13.86
N THR A 168 -17.03 8.97 15.07
CA THR A 168 -15.82 9.79 15.25
C THR A 168 -14.51 9.01 15.06
N TYR A 169 -14.46 7.75 15.48
CA TYR A 169 -13.24 6.91 15.44
C TYR A 169 -13.47 5.62 14.65
N SER A 170 -12.65 5.38 13.63
CA SER A 170 -12.78 4.19 12.76
C SER A 170 -11.75 3.10 13.06
N TYR A 171 -10.91 3.27 14.09
CA TYR A 171 -9.93 2.27 14.46
C TYR A 171 -10.58 1.15 15.27
N LEU A 172 -10.32 -0.09 14.88
CA LEU A 172 -10.78 -1.30 15.56
C LEU A 172 -9.61 -2.05 16.20
N THR A 173 -9.86 -2.61 17.37
CA THR A 173 -9.03 -3.66 17.96
C THR A 173 -9.70 -5.00 17.75
N TRP A 174 -8.95 -5.93 17.16
CA TRP A 174 -9.38 -7.29 16.89
C TRP A 174 -8.98 -8.25 18.01
N GLY A 175 -9.72 -9.33 18.16
CA GLY A 175 -9.36 -10.41 19.07
C GLY A 175 -10.07 -11.72 18.73
N SER A 176 -9.59 -12.79 19.35
CA SER A 176 -10.15 -14.14 19.24
C SER A 176 -10.60 -14.62 20.62
N SER A 177 -11.74 -15.31 20.67
CA SER A 177 -12.18 -15.95 21.92
C SER A 177 -11.28 -17.12 22.34
N ASP A 178 -10.54 -17.70 21.39
CA ASP A 178 -9.59 -18.80 21.62
C ASP A 178 -8.50 -18.80 20.53
N GLU A 179 -7.34 -18.23 20.84
CA GLU A 179 -6.19 -18.18 19.94
C GLU A 179 -5.57 -19.55 19.63
N ALA A 180 -5.88 -20.59 20.42
CA ALA A 180 -5.47 -21.96 20.09
C ALA A 180 -6.32 -22.56 18.96
N VAL A 181 -7.52 -22.01 18.70
CA VAL A 181 -8.42 -22.42 17.61
C VAL A 181 -8.24 -21.53 16.39
N ALA A 182 -8.21 -20.21 16.55
CA ALA A 182 -7.89 -19.26 15.48
C ALA A 182 -7.30 -17.96 16.01
N THR A 183 -6.33 -17.39 15.32
CA THR A 183 -5.76 -16.06 15.60
C THR A 183 -6.31 -15.01 14.63
N VAL A 184 -6.16 -13.73 14.97
CA VAL A 184 -6.53 -12.61 14.09
C VAL A 184 -5.49 -11.50 14.19
N THR A 185 -5.10 -10.92 13.06
CA THR A 185 -4.16 -9.79 13.01
C THR A 185 -4.87 -8.46 13.27
N GLU A 186 -4.10 -7.38 13.47
CA GLU A 186 -4.63 -6.02 13.61
C GLU A 186 -5.41 -5.54 12.36
N ASP A 187 -5.14 -6.13 11.19
CA ASP A 187 -5.83 -5.85 9.93
C ASP A 187 -7.06 -6.75 9.68
N GLY A 188 -7.45 -7.57 10.67
CA GLY A 188 -8.60 -8.46 10.56
C GLY A 188 -8.36 -9.72 9.72
N ILE A 189 -7.10 -10.13 9.53
CA ILE A 189 -6.77 -11.41 8.87
C ILE A 189 -6.81 -12.52 9.91
N VAL A 190 -7.75 -13.45 9.77
CA VAL A 190 -7.96 -14.60 10.63
C VAL A 190 -7.15 -15.79 10.09
N THR A 191 -6.43 -16.48 10.98
CA THR A 191 -5.74 -17.75 10.65
C THR A 191 -6.30 -18.87 11.50
N ALA A 192 -6.83 -19.91 10.86
CA ALA A 192 -7.32 -21.10 11.56
C ALA A 192 -6.15 -21.98 12.03
N VAL A 193 -6.15 -22.34 13.31
CA VAL A 193 -5.03 -23.03 13.98
C VAL A 193 -5.37 -24.48 14.28
N ALA A 194 -6.47 -24.75 14.97
CA ALA A 194 -6.85 -26.09 15.39
C ALA A 194 -8.37 -26.27 15.42
N PRO A 195 -8.89 -27.51 15.32
CA PRO A 195 -10.33 -27.76 15.33
C PRO A 195 -11.02 -27.24 16.60
N GLY A 196 -12.17 -26.59 16.43
CA GLY A 196 -12.92 -25.99 17.54
C GLY A 196 -13.90 -24.92 17.08
N ASN A 197 -14.71 -24.43 18.03
CA ASN A 197 -15.56 -23.26 17.81
C ASN A 197 -14.84 -22.02 18.36
N VAL A 198 -14.84 -20.93 17.60
CA VAL A 198 -14.19 -19.68 18.01
C VAL A 198 -15.03 -18.50 17.54
N VAL A 199 -14.99 -17.41 18.30
CA VAL A 199 -15.59 -16.13 17.92
C VAL A 199 -14.46 -15.13 17.70
N ILE A 200 -14.36 -14.64 16.48
CA ILE A 200 -13.52 -13.47 16.18
C ILE A 200 -14.35 -12.24 16.45
N TYR A 201 -13.73 -11.22 17.03
CA TYR A 201 -14.42 -10.02 17.42
C TYR A 201 -13.59 -8.78 17.18
N ALA A 202 -14.28 -7.65 17.03
CA ALA A 202 -13.68 -6.34 16.91
C ALA A 202 -14.45 -5.32 17.75
N TYR A 203 -13.73 -4.37 18.34
CA TYR A 203 -14.35 -3.29 19.12
C TYR A 203 -13.57 -1.99 18.95
N THR A 204 -14.25 -0.87 19.22
CA THR A 204 -13.69 0.49 19.22
C THR A 204 -13.41 0.97 20.64
N HIS A 205 -12.53 1.97 20.77
CA HIS A 205 -12.17 2.60 22.04
C HIS A 205 -12.87 3.94 22.27
N ASP A 206 -13.99 4.16 21.57
CA ASP A 206 -14.78 5.40 21.64
C ASP A 206 -15.67 5.53 22.88
N GLY A 207 -15.70 4.50 23.74
CA GLY A 207 -16.50 4.45 24.96
C GLY A 207 -17.89 3.83 24.80
N SER A 208 -18.31 3.53 23.56
CA SER A 208 -19.64 2.97 23.25
C SER A 208 -19.89 1.58 23.82
N GLY A 209 -18.82 0.80 24.02
CA GLY A 209 -18.88 -0.58 24.50
C GLY A 209 -19.38 -1.59 23.47
N TYR A 210 -19.59 -1.19 22.21
CA TYR A 210 -19.98 -2.12 21.15
C TYR A 210 -18.83 -3.03 20.71
N ARG A 211 -19.20 -4.27 20.41
CA ARG A 211 -18.32 -5.32 19.94
C ARG A 211 -19.02 -6.08 18.81
N GLY A 212 -18.42 -6.06 17.63
CA GLY A 212 -18.81 -6.92 16.52
C GLY A 212 -18.25 -8.32 16.74
N GLU A 213 -19.02 -9.34 16.41
CA GLU A 213 -18.63 -10.74 16.59
C GLU A 213 -18.94 -11.55 15.34
N PHE A 214 -18.03 -12.45 14.98
CA PHE A 214 -18.18 -13.40 13.89
C PHE A 214 -17.81 -14.81 14.35
N PRO A 215 -18.78 -15.74 14.44
CA PRO A 215 -18.51 -17.11 14.85
C PRO A 215 -17.92 -17.93 13.69
N PHE A 216 -16.87 -18.68 13.99
CA PHE A 216 -16.26 -19.68 13.13
C PHE A 216 -16.32 -21.07 13.75
N VAL A 217 -16.37 -22.07 12.87
CA VAL A 217 -16.08 -23.47 13.20
C VAL A 217 -14.83 -23.89 12.43
N VAL A 218 -13.76 -24.23 13.14
CA VAL A 218 -12.59 -24.86 12.55
C VAL A 218 -12.81 -26.38 12.58
N ASN A 219 -12.90 -26.99 11.41
CA ASN A 219 -13.21 -28.41 11.26
C ASN A 219 -11.94 -29.27 11.34
N GLU A 220 -12.12 -30.54 11.71
CA GLU A 220 -11.04 -31.53 11.60
C GLU A 220 -10.69 -31.80 10.14
N ILE A 221 -9.39 -31.94 9.87
CA ILE A 221 -8.90 -32.31 8.54
C ILE A 221 -9.11 -33.80 8.34
N VAL A 222 -9.92 -34.16 7.34
CA VAL A 222 -9.92 -35.51 6.79
C VAL A 222 -8.81 -35.60 5.74
N ASN A 223 -7.88 -36.53 5.95
CA ASN A 223 -6.70 -36.64 5.09
C ASN A 223 -7.03 -37.28 3.74
N ALA A 224 -6.53 -36.68 2.67
CA ALA A 224 -6.51 -37.31 1.36
C ALA A 224 -5.47 -38.44 1.33
N GLU A 225 -5.89 -39.60 0.86
CA GLU A 225 -5.07 -40.75 0.54
C GLU A 225 -4.68 -40.77 -0.95
N ASP A 226 -5.53 -40.22 -1.81
CA ASP A 226 -5.25 -40.02 -3.24
C ASP A 226 -5.87 -38.70 -3.72
N ILE A 227 -5.34 -38.18 -4.82
CA ILE A 227 -5.72 -36.90 -5.42
C ILE A 227 -5.72 -36.99 -6.94
N VAL A 228 -6.71 -36.37 -7.58
CA VAL A 228 -6.70 -36.05 -9.01
C VAL A 228 -6.90 -34.55 -9.16
N ILE A 229 -6.13 -33.93 -10.05
CA ILE A 229 -6.21 -32.50 -10.36
C ILE A 229 -6.61 -32.37 -11.84
N GLU A 230 -7.63 -31.56 -12.12
CA GLU A 230 -8.02 -31.23 -13.49
C GLU A 230 -7.21 -30.06 -14.05
N ASP A 231 -7.07 -30.02 -15.38
CA ASP A 231 -6.42 -28.92 -16.07
C ASP A 231 -7.23 -27.61 -15.93
N LEU A 232 -6.51 -26.50 -15.71
CA LEU A 232 -7.09 -25.16 -15.76
C LEU A 232 -6.98 -24.56 -17.17
N PRO A 233 -7.92 -23.68 -17.57
CA PRO A 233 -7.68 -22.81 -18.72
C PRO A 233 -6.49 -21.87 -18.44
N ALA A 234 -5.87 -21.34 -19.50
CA ALA A 234 -4.82 -20.36 -19.38
C ALA A 234 -5.29 -19.14 -18.56
N LEU A 235 -4.43 -18.70 -17.65
CA LEU A 235 -4.67 -17.57 -16.76
C LEU A 235 -4.12 -16.29 -17.38
N HIS A 236 -4.73 -15.16 -17.03
CA HIS A 236 -4.14 -13.85 -17.24
C HIS A 236 -3.26 -13.45 -16.04
N MET A 237 -2.39 -12.45 -16.22
CA MET A 237 -1.54 -11.95 -15.13
C MET A 237 -2.40 -11.53 -13.92
N TYR A 238 -1.92 -11.84 -12.71
CA TYR A 238 -2.58 -11.62 -11.41
C TYR A 238 -3.89 -12.38 -11.18
N GLN A 239 -4.34 -13.21 -12.13
CA GLN A 239 -5.51 -14.05 -11.90
C GLN A 239 -5.24 -15.04 -10.78
N THR A 240 -6.26 -15.26 -9.95
CA THR A 240 -6.29 -16.40 -9.03
C THR A 240 -7.31 -17.42 -9.52
N ALA A 241 -7.03 -18.70 -9.31
CA ALA A 241 -7.94 -19.78 -9.64
C ALA A 241 -7.84 -20.90 -8.60
N LYS A 242 -8.98 -21.49 -8.24
CA LYS A 242 -9.02 -22.71 -7.44
C LYS A 242 -8.78 -23.90 -8.37
N LEU A 243 -7.88 -24.81 -8.01
CA LEU A 243 -7.70 -26.08 -8.71
C LEU A 243 -8.90 -26.99 -8.43
N ASN A 244 -9.48 -27.55 -9.49
CA ASN A 244 -10.51 -28.57 -9.36
C ASN A 244 -9.84 -29.89 -8.99
N CYS A 245 -10.00 -30.28 -7.72
CA CYS A 245 -9.40 -31.49 -7.16
C CYS A 245 -10.49 -32.49 -6.76
N THR A 246 -10.23 -33.77 -6.98
CA THR A 246 -11.01 -34.86 -6.36
C THR A 246 -10.10 -35.69 -5.46
N PHE A 247 -10.63 -36.15 -4.34
CA PHE A 247 -9.85 -36.86 -3.32
C PHE A 247 -10.41 -38.25 -3.03
N VAL A 248 -9.56 -39.14 -2.54
CA VAL A 248 -9.95 -40.40 -1.90
C VAL A 248 -9.48 -40.38 -0.45
N PRO A 249 -10.36 -40.59 0.55
CA PRO A 249 -11.82 -40.60 0.42
C PRO A 249 -12.36 -39.23 -0.05
N GLU A 250 -13.56 -39.22 -0.65
CA GLU A 250 -14.17 -38.01 -1.23
C GLU A 250 -14.39 -36.88 -0.21
N ILE A 251 -14.50 -37.22 1.08
CA ILE A 251 -14.68 -36.27 2.18
C ILE A 251 -13.36 -35.60 2.62
N ALA A 252 -12.23 -35.97 2.05
CA ALA A 252 -10.95 -35.33 2.34
C ALA A 252 -10.89 -33.90 1.81
N VAL A 253 -9.98 -33.10 2.37
CA VAL A 253 -9.91 -31.66 2.11
C VAL A 253 -8.55 -31.22 1.61
N VAL A 254 -8.54 -30.12 0.86
CA VAL A 254 -7.34 -29.56 0.21
C VAL A 254 -6.22 -29.21 1.20
N ASN A 255 -6.57 -28.87 2.45
CA ASN A 255 -5.62 -28.58 3.54
C ASN A 255 -4.80 -29.80 3.99
N SER A 256 -5.20 -31.01 3.60
CA SER A 256 -4.45 -32.24 3.84
C SER A 256 -3.34 -32.51 2.81
N VAL A 257 -3.19 -31.63 1.83
CA VAL A 257 -2.27 -31.77 0.69
C VAL A 257 -1.18 -30.72 0.79
N ASP A 258 0.06 -31.15 0.58
CA ASP A 258 1.21 -30.25 0.46
C ASP A 258 1.36 -29.85 -1.02
N TRP A 259 1.44 -28.54 -1.28
CA TRP A 259 1.42 -27.97 -2.63
C TRP A 259 2.78 -27.40 -3.02
N GLU A 260 3.20 -27.64 -4.26
CA GLU A 260 4.44 -27.10 -4.83
C GLU A 260 4.22 -26.61 -6.27
N SER A 261 4.91 -25.53 -6.65
CA SER A 261 5.01 -25.06 -8.02
C SER A 261 6.42 -25.30 -8.54
N SER A 262 6.55 -25.73 -9.80
CA SER A 262 7.86 -25.87 -10.43
C SER A 262 8.55 -24.53 -10.71
N ASP A 263 7.79 -23.43 -10.76
CA ASP A 263 8.32 -22.06 -10.88
C ASP A 263 7.39 -21.05 -10.19
N GLU A 264 7.77 -20.67 -8.97
CA GLU A 264 7.05 -19.66 -8.18
C GLU A 264 7.15 -18.23 -8.75
N ASN A 265 8.00 -17.98 -9.76
CA ASN A 265 7.99 -16.70 -10.48
C ASN A 265 6.95 -16.66 -11.59
N VAL A 266 6.28 -17.77 -11.89
CA VAL A 266 5.20 -17.86 -12.88
C VAL A 266 3.87 -18.04 -12.15
N VAL A 267 3.77 -19.06 -11.29
CA VAL A 267 2.57 -19.36 -10.50
C VAL A 267 2.97 -19.75 -9.09
N THR A 268 2.33 -19.13 -8.10
CA THR A 268 2.38 -19.61 -6.70
C THR A 268 1.11 -20.43 -6.40
N VAL A 269 1.19 -21.31 -5.40
CA VAL A 269 0.05 -22.15 -4.99
C VAL A 269 -0.04 -22.21 -3.47
N LYS A 270 -1.23 -21.98 -2.92
CA LYS A 270 -1.53 -22.15 -1.49
C LYS A 270 -2.89 -22.80 -1.33
N ASN A 271 -2.96 -23.93 -0.61
CA ASN A 271 -4.19 -24.69 -0.38
C ASN A 271 -5.00 -24.94 -1.67
N GLY A 272 -4.33 -25.33 -2.76
CA GLY A 272 -4.96 -25.58 -4.06
C GLY A 272 -5.49 -24.33 -4.79
N LYS A 273 -5.29 -23.12 -4.27
CA LYS A 273 -5.50 -21.86 -5.00
C LYS A 273 -4.19 -21.43 -5.64
N VAL A 274 -4.20 -21.28 -6.97
CA VAL A 274 -3.06 -20.78 -7.74
C VAL A 274 -3.19 -19.28 -7.97
N THR A 275 -2.06 -18.57 -7.97
CA THR A 275 -1.97 -17.13 -8.30
C THR A 275 -0.93 -16.93 -9.37
N ALA A 276 -1.33 -16.32 -10.49
CA ALA A 276 -0.43 -15.95 -11.58
C ALA A 276 0.43 -14.73 -11.18
N VAL A 277 1.75 -14.88 -11.21
CA VAL A 277 2.72 -13.83 -10.83
C VAL A 277 3.75 -13.53 -11.93
N GLY A 278 3.83 -14.38 -12.95
CA GLY A 278 4.67 -14.20 -14.14
C GLY A 278 4.11 -14.96 -15.35
N PHE A 279 4.57 -14.61 -16.54
CA PHE A 279 4.17 -15.29 -17.78
C PHE A 279 4.95 -16.59 -18.01
N GLY A 280 4.31 -17.56 -18.65
CA GLY A 280 4.88 -18.85 -18.99
C GLY A 280 4.05 -20.00 -18.44
N GLU A 281 4.70 -21.15 -18.25
CA GLU A 281 4.06 -22.36 -17.74
C GLU A 281 4.75 -22.81 -16.46
N ALA A 282 3.97 -23.27 -15.48
CA ALA A 282 4.48 -23.95 -14.30
C ALA A 282 3.65 -25.21 -14.03
N THR A 283 4.32 -26.29 -13.63
CA THR A 283 3.64 -27.50 -13.16
C THR A 283 3.35 -27.34 -11.68
N VAL A 284 2.07 -27.39 -11.31
CA VAL A 284 1.61 -27.40 -9.93
C VAL A 284 1.35 -28.83 -9.49
N THR A 285 1.93 -29.23 -8.36
CA THR A 285 1.85 -30.60 -7.84
C THR A 285 1.25 -30.59 -6.43
N GLY A 286 0.23 -31.42 -6.21
CA GLY A 286 -0.32 -31.70 -4.89
C GLY A 286 0.15 -33.06 -4.39
N THR A 287 0.69 -33.11 -3.17
CA THR A 287 1.13 -34.33 -2.49
C THR A 287 0.24 -34.63 -1.28
N CYS A 288 -0.46 -35.75 -1.29
CA CYS A 288 -1.26 -36.21 -0.15
C CYS A 288 -0.37 -36.50 1.06
N ARG A 289 -0.51 -35.76 2.16
CA ARG A 289 0.39 -35.88 3.31
C ARG A 289 0.36 -37.26 3.98
N ALA A 290 -0.79 -37.93 3.96
CA ALA A 290 -0.97 -39.23 4.61
C ALA A 290 -0.27 -40.39 3.87
N THR A 291 -0.18 -40.33 2.54
CA THR A 291 0.28 -41.46 1.71
C THR A 291 1.50 -41.14 0.85
N GLY A 292 1.74 -39.86 0.58
CA GLY A 292 2.74 -39.40 -0.39
C GLY A 292 2.30 -39.52 -1.86
N ASN A 293 1.05 -39.93 -2.12
CA ASN A 293 0.51 -39.95 -3.49
C ASN A 293 0.43 -38.53 -4.05
N LYS A 294 0.65 -38.40 -5.37
CA LYS A 294 0.76 -37.10 -6.05
C LYS A 294 -0.12 -37.04 -7.29
N ALA A 295 -0.61 -35.85 -7.58
CA ALA A 295 -1.11 -35.45 -8.90
C ALA A 295 -0.54 -34.08 -9.27
N SER A 296 -0.49 -33.80 -10.57
CA SER A 296 0.04 -32.54 -11.10
C SER A 296 -0.78 -32.07 -12.29
N THR A 297 -0.80 -30.76 -12.49
CA THR A 297 -1.33 -30.09 -13.70
C THR A 297 -0.33 -29.04 -14.18
N THR A 298 -0.32 -28.74 -15.47
CA THR A 298 0.37 -27.56 -16.00
C THR A 298 -0.58 -26.37 -15.96
N VAL A 299 -0.11 -25.27 -15.39
CA VAL A 299 -0.82 -23.98 -15.36
C VAL A 299 -0.09 -23.04 -16.30
N GLU A 300 -0.81 -22.56 -17.33
CA GLU A 300 -0.32 -21.57 -18.29
C GLU A 300 -0.76 -20.17 -17.85
N VAL A 301 0.17 -19.22 -17.83
CA VAL A 301 -0.11 -17.78 -17.73
C VAL A 301 0.24 -17.14 -19.07
N ALA A 302 -0.80 -16.81 -19.85
CA ALA A 302 -0.64 -16.43 -21.25
C ALA A 302 0.14 -15.11 -21.38
N THR A 303 1.24 -15.13 -22.15
CA THR A 303 2.07 -13.95 -22.32
C THR A 303 1.29 -12.77 -22.86
N GLY A 304 1.41 -11.62 -22.21
CA GLY A 304 0.78 -10.39 -22.66
C GLY A 304 -0.71 -10.28 -22.38
N TRP A 305 -1.34 -11.29 -21.78
CA TRP A 305 -2.71 -11.18 -21.30
C TRP A 305 -2.73 -10.50 -19.93
N TRP A 306 -2.75 -9.18 -19.94
CA TRP A 306 -2.83 -8.35 -18.75
C TRP A 306 -4.27 -7.97 -18.41
N VAL A 307 -4.56 -8.03 -17.11
CA VAL A 307 -5.78 -7.52 -16.48
C VAL A 307 -5.40 -6.79 -15.20
N TRP A 308 -5.69 -5.49 -15.15
CA TRP A 308 -5.60 -4.67 -13.95
C TRP A 308 -7.00 -4.20 -13.56
N ASP A 309 -7.45 -4.60 -12.39
CA ASP A 309 -8.71 -4.21 -11.79
C ASP A 309 -8.60 -4.24 -10.25
N ALA A 310 -9.72 -4.03 -9.55
CA ALA A 310 -9.72 -4.02 -8.10
C ALA A 310 -9.27 -5.34 -7.47
N ALA A 311 -9.46 -6.48 -8.15
CA ALA A 311 -9.08 -7.80 -7.62
C ALA A 311 -7.56 -7.94 -7.47
N CYS A 312 -6.78 -7.30 -8.34
CA CYS A 312 -5.33 -7.19 -8.19
C CYS A 312 -4.88 -5.83 -7.64
N SER A 313 -5.80 -5.04 -7.07
CA SER A 313 -5.52 -3.69 -6.55
C SER A 313 -4.83 -2.75 -7.56
N PHE A 314 -5.05 -2.98 -8.86
CA PHE A 314 -4.30 -2.32 -9.94
C PHE A 314 -2.78 -2.39 -9.74
N GLU A 315 -2.26 -3.57 -9.37
CA GLU A 315 -0.85 -3.81 -9.03
C GLU A 315 0.12 -3.14 -10.02
N GLY A 316 1.09 -2.43 -9.47
CA GLY A 316 2.15 -1.72 -10.20
C GLY A 316 1.77 -0.34 -10.74
N TRP A 317 0.50 0.06 -10.75
CA TRP A 317 0.11 1.40 -11.21
C TRP A 317 0.42 2.49 -10.17
N GLY A 318 0.87 3.64 -10.68
CA GLY A 318 1.27 4.80 -9.91
C GLY A 318 0.88 6.11 -10.60
N MET A 319 1.18 7.23 -9.92
CA MET A 319 0.90 8.57 -10.45
C MET A 319 2.14 9.20 -11.08
N GLY A 320 2.04 9.54 -12.37
CA GLY A 320 3.08 10.26 -13.11
C GLY A 320 3.00 11.79 -13.01
N THR A 321 1.94 12.33 -12.40
CA THR A 321 1.73 13.78 -12.27
C THR A 321 1.87 14.23 -10.81
N LYS A 322 2.58 15.33 -10.58
CA LYS A 322 2.73 15.87 -9.22
C LYS A 322 1.39 16.40 -8.70
N GLY A 323 1.06 16.03 -7.46
CA GLY A 323 -0.15 16.50 -6.78
C GLY A 323 -1.41 15.68 -7.09
N THR A 324 -1.27 14.56 -7.80
CA THR A 324 -2.37 13.62 -8.07
C THR A 324 -2.23 12.39 -7.18
N SER A 325 -3.35 11.70 -6.96
CA SER A 325 -3.42 10.47 -6.18
C SER A 325 -4.51 9.57 -6.76
N PHE A 326 -4.52 8.31 -6.34
CA PHE A 326 -5.68 7.45 -6.51
C PHE A 326 -5.93 6.65 -5.23
N GLU A 327 -7.15 6.14 -5.11
CA GLU A 327 -7.56 5.16 -4.13
C GLU A 327 -8.19 3.99 -4.88
N VAL A 328 -7.91 2.76 -4.48
CA VAL A 328 -8.59 1.57 -5.01
C VAL A 328 -9.68 1.19 -4.04
N THR A 329 -10.91 1.20 -4.54
CA THR A 329 -12.11 0.74 -3.85
C THR A 329 -12.37 -0.73 -4.21
N GLU A 330 -13.47 -1.31 -3.72
CA GLU A 330 -13.79 -2.73 -3.95
C GLU A 330 -13.94 -3.12 -5.43
N ASP A 331 -14.29 -2.18 -6.30
CA ASP A 331 -14.62 -2.43 -7.71
C ASP A 331 -13.83 -1.55 -8.70
N ARG A 332 -13.20 -0.46 -8.25
CA ARG A 332 -12.52 0.49 -9.16
C ARG A 332 -11.42 1.31 -8.50
N MET A 333 -10.57 1.91 -9.34
CA MET A 333 -9.64 2.97 -8.96
C MET A 333 -10.31 4.34 -9.12
N VAL A 334 -10.32 5.15 -8.06
CA VAL A 334 -10.78 6.55 -8.08
C VAL A 334 -9.57 7.47 -8.11
N VAL A 335 -9.38 8.21 -9.21
CA VAL A 335 -8.21 9.05 -9.45
C VAL A 335 -8.53 10.52 -9.22
N THR A 336 -7.73 11.19 -8.40
CA THR A 336 -7.81 12.62 -8.13
C THR A 336 -6.83 13.40 -8.99
N THR A 337 -7.36 14.38 -9.73
CA THR A 337 -6.59 15.21 -10.66
C THR A 337 -5.99 16.44 -9.99
N ALA A 338 -4.98 17.03 -10.63
CA ALA A 338 -4.36 18.28 -10.20
C ALA A 338 -4.37 19.32 -11.32
N PRO A 339 -4.67 20.60 -11.02
CA PRO A 339 -4.57 21.67 -11.99
C PRO A 339 -3.11 21.92 -12.39
N GLN A 340 -2.88 22.10 -13.68
CA GLN A 340 -1.61 22.53 -14.25
C GLN A 340 -1.53 24.06 -14.28
N SER A 341 -0.38 24.61 -14.67
CA SER A 341 -0.18 26.07 -14.81
C SER A 341 -1.15 26.73 -15.81
N SER A 342 -1.68 25.95 -16.76
CA SER A 342 -2.71 26.39 -17.72
C SER A 342 -4.12 26.42 -17.13
N GLY A 343 -4.33 25.93 -15.91
CA GLY A 343 -5.64 25.69 -15.29
C GLY A 343 -6.32 24.38 -15.72
N ALA A 344 -5.76 23.67 -16.71
CA ALA A 344 -6.27 22.36 -17.12
C ALA A 344 -5.92 21.29 -16.07
N LEU A 345 -6.82 20.34 -15.86
CA LEU A 345 -6.62 19.19 -14.99
C LEU A 345 -5.77 18.11 -15.67
N ARG A 346 -4.98 17.38 -14.86
CA ARG A 346 -4.15 16.26 -15.31
C ARG A 346 -4.02 15.20 -14.21
N ALA A 347 -3.97 13.93 -14.59
CA ALA A 347 -3.47 12.82 -13.78
C ALA A 347 -3.01 11.65 -14.65
N ASP A 348 -1.71 11.60 -14.92
CA ASP A 348 -1.11 10.51 -15.70
C ASP A 348 -0.98 9.23 -14.88
N LEU A 349 -1.53 8.13 -15.37
CA LEU A 349 -1.31 6.79 -14.83
C LEU A 349 0.00 6.24 -15.40
N THR A 350 0.92 5.79 -14.54
CA THR A 350 2.21 5.21 -14.95
C THR A 350 2.40 3.86 -14.28
N LEU A 351 2.73 2.84 -15.06
CA LEU A 351 3.05 1.51 -14.54
C LEU A 351 4.53 1.44 -14.12
N ASP A 352 4.83 0.82 -12.97
CA ASP A 352 6.20 0.64 -12.48
C ASP A 352 6.94 -0.47 -13.25
N THR A 353 7.50 -0.07 -14.39
CA THR A 353 8.27 -0.94 -15.28
C THR A 353 9.62 -1.38 -14.72
N LYS A 354 10.05 -0.87 -13.56
CA LYS A 354 11.33 -1.28 -12.94
C LYS A 354 11.17 -2.57 -12.16
N ASN A 355 10.07 -2.69 -11.42
CA ASN A 355 9.75 -3.86 -10.61
C ASN A 355 8.81 -4.82 -11.36
N THR A 356 7.96 -4.30 -12.24
CA THR A 356 7.06 -5.11 -13.09
C THR A 356 7.63 -5.21 -14.49
N LYS A 357 7.97 -6.43 -14.95
CA LYS A 357 8.40 -6.64 -16.33
C LYS A 357 7.17 -6.67 -17.24
N VAL A 358 6.80 -5.51 -17.79
CA VAL A 358 5.62 -5.35 -18.64
C VAL A 358 5.87 -5.94 -20.04
N ILE A 359 5.60 -7.24 -20.20
CA ILE A 359 5.71 -7.96 -21.48
C ILE A 359 4.35 -7.98 -22.15
N MET A 360 4.24 -7.44 -23.36
CA MET A 360 3.04 -7.55 -24.19
C MET A 360 3.30 -8.51 -25.34
N ASP A 361 2.35 -9.38 -25.63
CA ASP A 361 2.31 -10.14 -26.87
C ASP A 361 1.46 -9.37 -27.87
N LEU A 362 2.12 -8.61 -28.75
CA LEU A 362 1.42 -7.80 -29.73
C LEU A 362 0.85 -8.65 -30.86
N VAL A 363 1.11 -9.95 -30.97
CA VAL A 363 0.43 -10.80 -31.96
C VAL A 363 -0.98 -11.10 -31.46
N ASN A 364 -1.08 -11.60 -30.23
CA ASN A 364 -2.30 -12.12 -29.63
C ASN A 364 -3.13 -11.07 -28.89
N TYR A 365 -2.49 -10.06 -28.27
CA TYR A 365 -3.17 -9.03 -27.47
C TYR A 365 -2.73 -7.60 -27.82
N PRO A 366 -2.92 -7.12 -29.07
CA PRO A 366 -2.44 -5.81 -29.52
C PRO A 366 -3.24 -4.61 -29.01
N VAL A 367 -4.42 -4.82 -28.45
CA VAL A 367 -5.30 -3.74 -28.01
C VAL A 367 -5.20 -3.56 -26.51
N ILE A 368 -4.89 -2.35 -26.07
CA ILE A 368 -4.97 -1.94 -24.67
C ILE A 368 -6.24 -1.12 -24.50
N ALA A 369 -7.08 -1.51 -23.55
CA ALA A 369 -8.36 -0.88 -23.27
C ALA A 369 -8.42 -0.41 -21.82
N LEU A 370 -9.04 0.75 -21.60
CA LEU A 370 -9.29 1.31 -20.28
C LEU A 370 -10.78 1.66 -20.16
N HIS A 371 -11.44 1.09 -19.16
CA HIS A 371 -12.86 1.34 -18.85
C HIS A 371 -13.00 2.40 -17.76
N THR A 372 -13.73 3.49 -18.06
CA THR A 372 -13.71 4.72 -17.24
C THR A 372 -14.94 5.60 -17.45
N ASN A 373 -15.17 6.54 -16.52
CA ASN A 373 -16.15 7.62 -16.66
C ASN A 373 -15.56 8.94 -17.20
N LEU A 374 -14.33 8.93 -17.74
CA LEU A 374 -13.70 10.13 -18.29
C LEU A 374 -14.58 10.86 -19.33
N PRO A 375 -14.60 12.21 -19.34
CA PRO A 375 -15.42 12.98 -20.27
C PRO A 375 -14.88 12.91 -21.70
N ASP A 376 -15.66 13.36 -22.68
CA ASP A 376 -15.07 13.71 -23.98
C ASP A 376 -14.44 15.09 -23.87
N ILE A 377 -13.21 15.21 -24.36
CA ILE A 377 -12.46 16.45 -24.27
C ILE A 377 -12.20 17.03 -25.64
N SER A 378 -12.15 18.36 -25.71
CA SER A 378 -11.89 19.09 -26.96
C SER A 378 -10.50 18.85 -27.55
N LYS A 379 -9.54 18.42 -26.72
CA LYS A 379 -8.15 18.14 -27.09
C LYS A 379 -7.87 16.64 -27.07
N GLN A 380 -6.79 16.21 -27.73
CA GLN A 380 -6.34 14.82 -27.67
C GLN A 380 -5.53 14.53 -26.39
N GLY A 381 -6.18 14.69 -25.24
CA GLY A 381 -5.54 14.62 -23.92
C GLY A 381 -5.40 13.21 -23.34
N TYR A 382 -5.92 12.17 -24.00
CA TYR A 382 -5.82 10.79 -23.57
C TYR A 382 -4.77 10.04 -24.39
N THR A 383 -3.56 9.94 -23.87
CA THR A 383 -2.41 9.47 -24.63
C THR A 383 -1.79 8.23 -24.00
N LEU A 384 -1.70 7.14 -24.77
CA LEU A 384 -0.89 5.99 -24.42
C LEU A 384 0.55 6.22 -24.91
N ASP A 385 1.48 6.31 -23.97
CA ASP A 385 2.90 6.51 -24.17
C ASP A 385 3.68 5.22 -23.84
N LEU A 386 4.39 4.72 -24.84
CA LEU A 386 5.12 3.47 -24.76
C LEU A 386 6.59 3.67 -25.16
N VAL A 387 7.50 3.08 -24.37
CA VAL A 387 8.91 2.93 -24.73
C VAL A 387 9.30 1.47 -24.53
N ALA A 388 9.72 0.80 -25.59
CA ALA A 388 10.19 -0.58 -25.53
C ALA A 388 11.61 -0.65 -24.97
N SER A 389 12.01 -1.82 -24.46
CA SER A 389 13.35 -2.06 -23.90
C SER A 389 14.51 -1.80 -24.88
N ASN A 390 14.25 -1.89 -26.18
CA ASN A 390 15.19 -1.51 -27.24
C ASN A 390 15.24 0.00 -27.55
N GLY A 391 14.50 0.83 -26.80
CA GLY A 391 14.44 2.28 -26.94
C GLY A 391 13.39 2.79 -27.93
N THR A 392 12.67 1.92 -28.64
CA THR A 392 11.64 2.33 -29.59
C THR A 392 10.46 2.97 -28.87
N LYS A 393 10.02 4.13 -29.38
CA LYS A 393 8.93 4.92 -28.79
C LYS A 393 7.68 4.89 -29.67
N GLY A 394 6.52 4.79 -29.04
CA GLY A 394 5.21 4.88 -29.68
C GLY A 394 4.24 5.67 -28.81
N GLU A 395 3.39 6.45 -29.46
CA GLU A 395 2.40 7.33 -28.81
C GLU A 395 1.08 7.22 -29.57
N SER A 396 0.00 6.89 -28.87
CA SER A 396 -1.36 6.88 -29.44
C SER A 396 -2.24 7.87 -28.69
N LYS A 397 -2.94 8.74 -29.41
CA LYS A 397 -3.74 9.82 -28.83
C LYS A 397 -5.22 9.65 -29.12
N LEU A 398 -6.04 9.89 -28.10
CA LEU A 398 -7.50 9.92 -28.16
C LEU A 398 -8.00 11.24 -27.56
N SER A 399 -9.15 11.71 -28.04
CA SER A 399 -9.90 12.82 -27.44
C SER A 399 -11.25 12.38 -26.87
N LYS A 400 -11.66 11.13 -27.15
CA LYS A 400 -12.92 10.52 -26.73
C LYS A 400 -12.79 9.02 -26.66
N GLY A 401 -13.63 8.40 -25.83
CA GLY A 401 -13.80 6.95 -25.76
C GLY A 401 -15.02 6.47 -26.56
N GLU A 402 -15.14 5.14 -26.70
CA GLU A 402 -16.38 4.51 -27.13
C GLU A 402 -17.38 4.49 -25.97
N ALA A 403 -18.57 5.06 -26.18
CA ALA A 403 -19.58 5.16 -25.13
C ALA A 403 -20.27 3.82 -24.85
N LEU A 404 -20.52 3.53 -23.57
CA LEU A 404 -21.21 2.35 -23.08
C LEU A 404 -22.62 2.71 -22.56
N SER A 405 -23.43 1.68 -22.29
CA SER A 405 -24.89 1.85 -22.02
C SER A 405 -25.24 2.38 -20.63
N ASP A 406 -24.29 2.34 -19.71
CA ASP A 406 -24.32 2.82 -18.33
C ASP A 406 -23.78 4.26 -18.19
N GLY A 407 -23.30 4.87 -19.29
CA GLY A 407 -22.73 6.22 -19.31
C GLY A 407 -21.21 6.27 -19.15
N THR A 408 -20.55 5.13 -18.94
CA THR A 408 -19.08 5.01 -18.95
C THR A 408 -18.56 4.87 -20.38
N LYS A 409 -17.24 4.72 -20.54
CA LYS A 409 -16.53 4.70 -21.82
C LYS A 409 -15.36 3.73 -21.85
N LEU A 410 -15.00 3.30 -23.05
CA LEU A 410 -13.74 2.62 -23.35
C LEU A 410 -12.77 3.52 -24.10
N LEU A 411 -11.58 3.72 -23.55
CA LEU A 411 -10.43 4.20 -24.30
C LEU A 411 -9.74 2.99 -24.94
N LEU A 412 -9.65 2.97 -26.28
CA LEU A 412 -9.14 1.81 -27.04
C LEU A 412 -7.88 2.19 -27.83
N TYR A 413 -6.74 1.65 -27.41
CA TYR A 413 -5.44 1.86 -28.04
C TYR A 413 -5.02 0.60 -28.81
N ASP A 414 -4.98 0.70 -30.14
CA ASP A 414 -4.45 -0.37 -30.99
C ASP A 414 -2.96 -0.12 -31.24
N VAL A 415 -2.12 -0.91 -30.58
CA VAL A 415 -0.67 -0.74 -30.60
C VAL A 415 -0.08 -1.13 -31.96
N LYS A 416 -0.70 -2.08 -32.69
CA LYS A 416 -0.24 -2.45 -34.04
C LYS A 416 -0.32 -1.25 -34.99
N SER A 417 -1.36 -0.41 -34.85
CA SER A 417 -1.54 0.78 -35.69
C SER A 417 -0.39 1.79 -35.62
N LEU A 418 0.46 1.71 -34.60
CA LEU A 418 1.63 2.58 -34.45
C LEU A 418 2.75 2.24 -35.44
N ASN A 419 2.84 1.01 -35.94
CA ASN A 419 3.91 0.53 -36.82
C ASN A 419 5.33 0.80 -36.27
N LYS A 420 5.50 0.66 -34.94
CA LYS A 420 6.77 0.95 -34.24
C LYS A 420 7.40 -0.27 -33.58
N PHE A 421 6.60 -1.22 -33.13
CA PHE A 421 7.07 -2.35 -32.33
C PHE A 421 7.21 -3.60 -33.20
N ALA A 422 8.19 -4.45 -32.90
CA ALA A 422 8.31 -5.74 -33.57
C ALA A 422 7.06 -6.58 -33.29
N GLU A 423 6.60 -7.33 -34.29
CA GLU A 423 5.53 -8.31 -34.08
C GLU A 423 6.07 -9.42 -33.16
N GLY A 424 5.29 -9.75 -32.12
CA GLY A 424 5.66 -10.72 -31.08
C GLY A 424 5.66 -10.11 -29.69
N GLU A 425 6.52 -10.65 -28.82
CA GLU A 425 6.68 -10.19 -27.45
C GLU A 425 7.53 -8.91 -27.37
N VAL A 426 6.99 -7.90 -26.68
CA VAL A 426 7.65 -6.61 -26.48
C VAL A 426 7.64 -6.30 -24.99
N THR A 427 8.83 -6.09 -24.44
CA THR A 427 8.97 -5.58 -23.06
C THR A 427 9.00 -4.06 -23.07
N PHE A 428 8.14 -3.42 -22.27
CA PHE A 428 8.08 -1.97 -22.13
C PHE A 428 8.85 -1.49 -20.89
N THR A 429 9.63 -0.41 -21.06
CA THR A 429 10.34 0.34 -20.01
C THR A 429 9.65 1.66 -19.69
N THR A 430 8.72 2.11 -20.54
CA THR A 430 7.70 3.11 -20.20
C THR A 430 6.36 2.59 -20.66
N PHE A 431 5.40 2.60 -19.74
CA PHE A 431 4.01 2.31 -20.01
C PHE A 431 3.16 3.33 -19.23
N GLN A 432 2.63 4.32 -19.94
CA GLN A 432 1.94 5.45 -19.33
C GLN A 432 0.66 5.76 -20.09
N ILE A 433 -0.43 6.01 -19.37
CA ILE A 433 -1.67 6.57 -19.91
C ILE A 433 -1.79 7.99 -19.35
N LYS A 434 -1.44 8.97 -20.18
CA LYS A 434 -1.57 10.39 -19.85
C LYS A 434 -3.02 10.80 -20.00
N ILE A 435 -3.53 11.47 -18.98
CA ILE A 435 -4.89 11.99 -18.93
C ILE A 435 -4.76 13.45 -18.58
N ALA A 436 -4.77 14.28 -19.63
CA ALA A 436 -4.39 15.68 -19.56
C ALA A 436 -5.39 16.57 -20.30
N ASP A 437 -5.17 17.89 -20.20
CA ASP A 437 -5.88 18.91 -20.97
C ASP A 437 -7.39 19.03 -20.69
N MET A 438 -7.91 18.29 -19.70
CA MET A 438 -9.28 18.38 -19.24
C MET A 438 -9.55 19.75 -18.62
N GLN A 439 -10.63 20.40 -19.02
CA GLN A 439 -11.08 21.63 -18.39
C GLN A 439 -11.81 21.31 -17.08
N PRO A 440 -11.69 22.14 -16.02
CA PRO A 440 -12.46 21.94 -14.79
C PRO A 440 -13.98 21.83 -15.00
N ALA A 441 -14.52 22.46 -16.04
CA ALA A 441 -15.93 22.33 -16.41
C ALA A 441 -16.30 20.97 -17.04
N GLU A 442 -15.33 20.27 -17.65
CA GLU A 442 -15.52 18.92 -18.22
C GLU A 442 -15.46 17.84 -17.13
N LEU A 443 -14.76 18.10 -16.01
CA LEU A 443 -14.67 17.22 -14.85
C LEU A 443 -14.86 17.99 -13.53
N PRO A 444 -16.09 18.41 -13.19
CA PRO A 444 -16.35 19.27 -12.03
C PRO A 444 -15.96 18.65 -10.68
N SER A 445 -15.99 17.31 -10.56
CA SER A 445 -15.54 16.58 -9.38
C SER A 445 -14.03 16.68 -9.14
N GLY A 446 -13.25 16.99 -10.18
CA GLY A 446 -11.80 16.84 -10.16
C GLY A 446 -11.33 15.38 -10.08
N GLN A 447 -12.23 14.41 -10.19
CA GLN A 447 -11.98 12.98 -10.05
C GLN A 447 -12.62 12.18 -11.18
N TYR A 448 -11.93 11.14 -11.65
CA TYR A 448 -12.46 10.14 -12.58
C TYR A 448 -12.20 8.74 -12.03
N GLU A 449 -12.95 7.78 -12.56
CA GLU A 449 -12.90 6.38 -12.13
C GLU A 449 -12.33 5.51 -13.25
N VAL A 450 -11.57 4.49 -12.87
CA VAL A 450 -11.06 3.44 -13.77
C VAL A 450 -11.51 2.10 -13.20
N TYR A 451 -12.40 1.41 -13.91
CA TYR A 451 -12.94 0.13 -13.48
C TYR A 451 -11.96 -1.01 -13.79
N TRP A 452 -11.27 -0.93 -14.93
CA TRP A 452 -10.18 -1.83 -15.28
C TRP A 452 -9.33 -1.29 -16.44
N ILE A 453 -8.10 -1.81 -16.55
CA ILE A 453 -7.20 -1.68 -17.70
C ILE A 453 -6.86 -3.09 -18.16
N ARG A 454 -7.08 -3.40 -19.44
CA ARG A 454 -6.97 -4.78 -19.96
C ARG A 454 -6.39 -4.82 -21.36
N THR A 455 -5.88 -5.99 -21.72
CA THR A 455 -5.42 -6.30 -23.08
C THR A 455 -6.40 -7.23 -23.79
N PHE A 456 -6.54 -7.06 -25.11
CA PHE A 456 -7.50 -7.80 -25.93
C PHE A 456 -6.93 -8.14 -27.30
N ALA A 457 -7.47 -9.19 -27.94
CA ALA A 457 -7.07 -9.58 -29.28
C ALA A 457 -7.56 -8.60 -30.36
N SER A 458 -8.64 -7.87 -30.07
CA SER A 458 -9.21 -6.86 -30.97
C SER A 458 -10.01 -5.78 -30.24
N LYS A 459 -10.33 -4.69 -30.94
CA LYS A 459 -11.20 -3.64 -30.39
C LYS A 459 -12.63 -4.15 -30.22
N GLU A 460 -13.09 -4.95 -31.17
CA GLU A 460 -14.42 -5.56 -31.17
C GLU A 460 -14.62 -6.47 -29.96
N GLU A 461 -13.59 -7.23 -29.59
CA GLU A 461 -13.59 -8.05 -28.39
C GLU A 461 -13.65 -7.21 -27.11
N ALA A 462 -12.82 -6.16 -27.01
CA ALA A 462 -12.83 -5.25 -25.86
C ALA A 462 -14.21 -4.62 -25.63
N VAL A 463 -14.85 -4.18 -26.72
CA VAL A 463 -16.20 -3.59 -26.70
C VAL A 463 -17.25 -4.62 -26.30
N ARG A 464 -17.18 -5.83 -26.84
CA ARG A 464 -18.11 -6.92 -26.49
C ARG A 464 -17.97 -7.27 -25.01
N PHE A 465 -16.75 -7.47 -24.53
CA PHE A 465 -16.47 -7.77 -23.13
C PHE A 465 -17.08 -6.73 -22.18
N ALA A 466 -16.86 -5.44 -22.43
CA ALA A 466 -17.41 -4.39 -21.59
C ALA A 466 -18.94 -4.36 -21.59
N LYS A 467 -19.57 -4.60 -22.75
CA LYS A 467 -21.03 -4.67 -22.87
C LYS A 467 -21.61 -5.86 -22.11
N ASP A 468 -20.96 -7.01 -22.19
CA ASP A 468 -21.38 -8.23 -21.49
C ASP A 468 -21.23 -8.06 -19.96
N GLN A 469 -20.16 -7.41 -19.51
CA GLN A 469 -19.97 -7.08 -18.09
C GLN A 469 -21.10 -6.18 -17.56
N ILE A 470 -21.38 -5.07 -18.24
CA ILE A 470 -22.47 -4.15 -17.84
C ILE A 470 -23.84 -4.83 -17.86
N ALA A 471 -24.03 -5.81 -18.74
CA ALA A 471 -25.27 -6.58 -18.79
C ALA A 471 -25.40 -7.58 -17.62
N ALA A 472 -24.30 -8.09 -17.09
CA ALA A 472 -24.28 -9.02 -15.95
C ALA A 472 -24.47 -8.32 -14.60
N GLU A 473 -24.14 -7.02 -14.51
CA GLU A 473 -24.30 -6.19 -13.30
C GLU A 473 -25.72 -5.61 -13.15
N LYS A 474 -26.60 -5.79 -14.15
CA LYS A 474 -28.01 -5.37 -14.15
C LYS A 474 -28.96 -6.52 -13.86
#